data_AF-A0A6A4TFY5-F1
#
_entry.id   AF-A0A6A4TFY5-F1
#
_cell.length_a   1.000
_cell.length_b   1.000
_cell.length_c   1.000
_cell.angle_alpha   90.00
_cell.angle_beta   90.00
_cell.angle_gamma   90.00
#
_symmetry.space_group_name_H-M   'P 1'
#
loop_
_entity.id
_entity.type
_entity.pdbx_description
1 polymer ?
#
loop_
_entity_poly.entity_id
_entity_poly.type
_entity_poly.pdbx_seq_one_letter_code
_entity_poly.pdbx_strand_id
1 'polypeptide(L)'
;SGNSDLSVSQSCYSDLSVSQSGYSDLSVSQSGKASQRMKKRPPKGMFLNQQDVVSLSSSSPQGLIRHLDSQLVSIKRQIQTIKQMNGTLKEKLSSGVDDFRQPEVNQKFNTRWTTEEQLLAVQ
;
A
#
# COMPACT_ATOMS: atom_id res chain seq x y z
N SER A 1 -29.43 4.53 -5.21
CA SER A 1 -28.90 3.40 -4.40
C SER A 1 -27.38 3.27 -4.57
N GLY A 2 -26.61 4.33 -4.30
CA GLY A 2 -25.20 4.43 -4.76
C GLY A 2 -24.20 4.88 -3.71
N ASN A 3 -24.46 4.64 -2.41
CA ASN A 3 -23.60 5.17 -1.34
C ASN A 3 -22.85 4.09 -0.52
N SER A 4 -23.01 2.79 -0.82
CA SER A 4 -22.40 1.70 -0.03
C SER A 4 -21.00 1.27 -0.51
N ASP A 5 -20.62 1.51 -1.76
CA ASP A 5 -19.34 1.01 -2.31
C ASP A 5 -18.11 1.84 -1.89
N LEU A 6 -18.27 3.15 -1.63
CA LEU A 6 -17.16 3.99 -1.18
C LEU A 6 -16.75 3.77 0.29
N SER A 7 -17.70 3.35 1.14
CA SER A 7 -17.43 3.14 2.57
C SER A 7 -16.55 1.89 2.82
N VAL A 8 -16.72 0.84 2.01
CA VAL A 8 -15.91 -0.39 2.14
C VAL A 8 -14.44 -0.14 1.76
N SER A 9 -14.21 0.70 0.74
CA SER A 9 -12.86 1.10 0.33
C SER A 9 -12.13 1.88 1.43
N GLN A 10 -12.81 2.82 2.10
CA GLN A 10 -12.22 3.59 3.21
C GLN A 10 -11.84 2.72 4.42
N SER A 11 -12.60 1.66 4.70
CA SER A 11 -12.28 0.74 5.80
C SER A 11 -11.00 -0.07 5.54
N CYS A 12 -10.67 -0.34 4.27
CA CYS A 12 -9.51 -1.15 3.90
C CYS A 12 -8.17 -0.38 3.92
N TYR A 13 -8.22 0.95 3.79
CA TYR A 13 -7.01 1.81 3.82
C TYR A 13 -6.64 2.27 5.24
N SER A 14 -7.57 2.25 6.19
CA SER A 14 -7.34 2.79 7.55
C SER A 14 -6.50 1.87 8.46
N ASP A 15 -6.41 0.58 8.14
CA ASP A 15 -5.66 -0.43 8.92
C ASP A 15 -4.15 -0.45 8.59
N LEU A 16 -3.70 0.34 7.61
CA LEU A 16 -2.29 0.42 7.23
C LEU A 16 -1.47 1.39 8.13
N SER A 17 -2.08 1.95 9.18
CA SER A 17 -1.43 2.91 10.09
C SER A 17 -0.71 2.26 11.29
N VAL A 18 -0.65 0.93 11.36
CA VAL A 18 0.11 0.22 12.42
C VAL A 18 1.62 0.40 12.21
N SER A 19 2.16 1.36 12.97
CA SER A 19 3.49 1.38 13.56
C SER A 19 4.70 1.44 12.61
N GLN A 20 4.90 2.60 11.98
CA GLN A 20 6.26 3.11 11.81
C GLN A 20 6.76 3.67 13.14
N SER A 21 7.41 2.83 13.95
CA SER A 21 8.26 3.34 15.03
C SER A 21 9.49 2.46 15.13
N GLY A 22 10.67 3.08 14.97
CA GLY A 22 11.93 2.47 15.38
C GLY A 22 12.89 2.09 14.25
N TYR A 23 13.34 3.06 13.46
CA TYR A 23 14.68 3.02 12.88
C TYR A 23 15.37 4.38 13.03
N SER A 24 15.76 4.70 14.27
CA SER A 24 16.78 5.71 14.55
C SER A 24 18.01 5.00 15.12
N ASP A 25 18.85 4.48 14.21
CA ASP A 25 20.21 4.03 14.52
C ASP A 25 21.09 5.25 14.79
N LEU A 26 21.14 5.70 16.06
CA LEU A 26 22.11 6.68 16.51
C LEU A 26 23.40 5.96 16.88
N SER A 27 24.29 5.88 15.89
CA SER A 27 25.67 5.42 16.04
C SER A 27 26.48 6.39 16.91
N VAL A 28 26.70 6.03 18.17
CA VAL A 28 27.80 6.61 18.96
C VAL A 28 29.13 6.01 18.48
N SER A 29 29.98 6.89 17.96
CA SER A 29 31.32 6.58 17.47
C SER A 29 32.22 6.15 18.63
N GLN A 30 32.77 4.93 18.56
CA GLN A 30 34.01 4.62 19.27
C GLN A 30 34.90 3.72 18.41
N SER A 31 36.06 4.28 18.09
CA SER A 31 37.11 3.73 17.25
C SER A 31 37.68 2.42 17.81
N GLY A 32 37.87 1.44 16.93
CA GLY A 32 38.60 0.19 17.18
C GLY A 32 37.73 -1.04 17.46
N LYS A 33 38.07 -2.16 16.81
CA LYS A 33 37.58 -3.56 17.03
C LYS A 33 36.50 -4.07 16.07
N ALA A 34 36.78 -4.09 14.76
CA ALA A 34 36.00 -4.86 13.78
C ALA A 34 35.91 -6.38 14.12
N SER A 35 36.86 -6.93 14.89
CA SER A 35 36.92 -8.35 15.25
C SER A 35 36.03 -8.80 16.43
N GLN A 36 35.39 -7.89 17.18
CA GLN A 36 34.53 -8.25 18.33
C GLN A 36 33.02 -8.22 18.02
N ARG A 37 32.65 -7.76 16.82
CA ARG A 37 31.25 -7.62 16.40
C ARG A 37 30.58 -8.95 16.05
N MET A 38 31.38 -10.00 15.80
CA MET A 38 30.91 -11.35 15.46
C MET A 38 30.39 -12.15 16.67
N LYS A 39 30.68 -11.73 17.92
CA LYS A 39 30.24 -12.43 19.14
C LYS A 39 28.95 -11.87 19.77
N LYS A 40 28.43 -10.74 19.26
CA LYS A 40 27.27 -10.03 19.85
C LYS A 40 25.97 -10.16 19.05
N ARG A 41 26.02 -10.78 17.87
CA ARG A 41 24.85 -10.92 17.00
C ARG A 41 24.32 -12.35 17.08
N PRO A 42 22.99 -12.55 17.14
CA PRO A 42 22.40 -13.87 17.00
C PRO A 42 22.90 -14.57 15.73
N PRO A 43 23.06 -15.90 15.74
CA PRO A 43 23.23 -16.73 14.54
C PRO A 43 22.35 -16.29 13.36
N LYS A 44 22.84 -16.47 12.14
CA LYS A 44 22.12 -16.12 10.91
C LYS A 44 20.75 -16.81 10.89
N GLY A 45 19.69 -16.04 10.63
CA GLY A 45 18.32 -16.55 10.63
C GLY A 45 17.65 -16.59 12.01
N MET A 46 18.37 -16.24 13.08
CA MET A 46 17.79 -16.07 14.41
C MET A 46 17.50 -14.59 14.67
N PHE A 47 16.29 -14.30 15.14
CA PHE A 47 15.83 -12.97 15.50
C PHE A 47 15.68 -12.93 17.02
N LEU A 48 16.44 -12.06 17.68
CA LEU A 48 16.39 -11.88 19.12
C LEU A 48 16.33 -10.38 19.41
N ASN A 49 15.20 -9.94 19.95
CA ASN A 49 14.92 -8.55 20.31
C ASN A 49 14.50 -8.50 21.78
N GLN A 50 14.92 -7.45 22.52
CA GLN A 50 14.56 -7.30 23.93
C GLN A 50 13.05 -7.20 24.12
N GLN A 51 12.35 -6.46 23.26
CA GLN A 51 10.90 -6.31 23.33
C GLN A 51 10.19 -7.66 23.22
N ASP A 52 10.56 -8.47 22.23
CA ASP A 52 9.95 -9.78 22.00
C ASP A 52 10.20 -10.73 23.17
N VAL A 53 11.41 -10.72 23.73
CA VAL A 53 11.76 -11.52 24.92
C VAL A 53 10.92 -11.10 26.13
N VAL A 54 10.78 -9.80 26.39
CA VAL A 54 9.97 -9.28 27.50
C VAL A 54 8.50 -9.62 27.29
N SER A 55 7.95 -9.41 26.10
CA SER A 55 6.56 -9.72 25.76
C SER A 55 6.24 -11.22 25.86
N LEU A 56 7.16 -12.09 25.44
CA LEU A 56 7.03 -13.54 25.59
C LEU A 56 7.18 -13.99 27.05
N SER A 57 7.96 -13.27 27.86
CA SER A 57 8.11 -13.58 29.29
C SER A 57 6.89 -13.17 30.12
N SER A 58 6.16 -12.14 29.69
CA SER A 58 4.99 -11.60 30.39
C SER A 58 3.66 -12.21 29.93
N SER A 59 3.66 -13.03 28.87
CA SER A 59 2.44 -13.63 28.30
C SER A 59 2.65 -15.11 27.96
N SER A 60 1.57 -15.87 27.78
CA SER A 60 1.71 -17.29 27.38
C SER A 60 2.20 -17.37 25.92
N PRO A 61 3.30 -18.09 25.62
CA PRO A 61 3.82 -18.21 24.25
C PRO A 61 2.78 -18.77 23.26
N GLN A 62 1.96 -19.73 23.70
CA GLN A 62 0.90 -20.33 22.90
C GLN A 62 -0.21 -19.33 22.55
N GLY A 63 -0.48 -18.36 23.43
CA GLY A 63 -1.43 -17.28 23.18
C GLY A 63 -0.97 -16.35 22.05
N LEU A 64 0.30 -15.97 22.06
CA LEU A 64 0.88 -15.14 21.00
C LEU A 64 0.86 -15.84 19.64
N ILE A 65 1.27 -17.11 19.58
CA ILE A 65 1.26 -17.90 18.33
C ILE A 65 -0.15 -17.98 17.75
N ARG A 66 -1.17 -18.31 18.57
CA ARG A 66 -2.57 -18.35 18.11
C ARG A 66 -3.08 -16.99 17.63
N HIS A 67 -2.63 -15.90 18.26
CA HIS A 67 -2.99 -14.55 17.83
C HIS A 67 -2.40 -14.25 16.44
N LEU A 68 -1.13 -14.57 16.21
CA LEU A 68 -0.49 -14.44 14.90
C LEU A 68 -1.15 -15.31 13.83
N ASP A 69 -1.52 -16.55 14.15
CA ASP A 69 -2.28 -17.43 13.24
C ASP A 69 -3.62 -16.81 12.86
N SER A 70 -4.33 -16.23 13.83
CA SER A 70 -5.61 -15.54 13.60
C SER A 70 -5.44 -14.31 12.71
N GLN A 71 -4.41 -13.50 12.95
CA GLN A 71 -4.06 -12.35 12.09
C GLN A 71 -3.72 -12.81 10.67
N LEU A 72 -2.92 -13.86 10.52
CA LEU A 72 -2.55 -14.44 9.23
C LEU A 72 -3.79 -14.89 8.44
N VAL A 73 -4.72 -15.60 9.08
CA VAL A 73 -5.98 -16.02 8.45
C VAL A 73 -6.84 -14.81 8.06
N SER A 74 -6.89 -13.78 8.92
CA SER A 74 -7.63 -12.55 8.63
C SER A 74 -7.10 -11.83 7.39
N ILE A 75 -5.78 -11.63 7.32
CA ILE A 75 -5.12 -10.99 6.17
C ILE A 75 -5.31 -11.83 4.91
N LYS A 76 -5.16 -13.16 4.99
CA LYS A 76 -5.44 -14.06 3.86
C LYS A 76 -6.85 -13.90 3.32
N ARG A 77 -7.86 -13.81 4.21
CA ARG A 77 -9.25 -13.59 3.82
C ARG A 77 -9.42 -12.22 3.13
N GLN A 78 -8.84 -11.15 3.69
CA GLN A 78 -8.88 -9.82 3.09
C GLN A 78 -8.27 -9.81 1.68
N ILE A 79 -7.14 -10.49 1.47
CA ILE A 79 -6.52 -10.64 0.15
C ILE A 79 -7.49 -11.30 -0.83
N GLN A 80 -8.20 -12.36 -0.42
CA GLN A 80 -9.15 -13.04 -1.30
C GLN A 80 -10.36 -12.16 -1.63
N THR A 81 -10.88 -11.42 -0.65
CA THR A 81 -11.94 -10.43 -0.88
C THR A 81 -11.53 -9.38 -1.92
N ILE A 82 -10.32 -8.81 -1.78
CA ILE A 82 -9.78 -7.82 -2.72
C ILE A 82 -9.58 -8.45 -4.10
N LYS A 83 -9.07 -9.67 -4.18
CA LYS A 83 -8.90 -10.39 -5.46
C LYS A 83 -10.24 -10.57 -6.18
N GLN A 84 -11.29 -10.96 -5.46
CA GLN A 84 -12.64 -11.11 -6.03
C GLN A 84 -13.20 -9.77 -6.52
N MET A 85 -13.05 -8.71 -5.72
CA MET A 85 -13.47 -7.36 -6.08
C MET A 85 -12.75 -6.87 -7.34
N ASN A 86 -11.42 -7.00 -7.38
CA ASN A 86 -10.61 -6.65 -8.54
C ASN A 86 -11.00 -7.48 -9.77
N GLY A 87 -11.30 -8.78 -9.60
CA GLY A 87 -11.84 -9.61 -10.68
C GLY A 87 -13.12 -9.02 -11.26
N THR A 88 -14.06 -8.66 -10.40
CA THR A 88 -15.34 -8.05 -10.80
C THR A 88 -15.13 -6.70 -11.52
N LEU A 89 -14.24 -5.85 -11.00
CA LEU A 89 -13.93 -4.56 -11.62
C LEU A 89 -13.24 -4.72 -12.97
N LYS A 90 -12.33 -5.68 -13.10
CA LYS A 90 -11.66 -5.99 -14.37
C LYS A 90 -12.66 -6.48 -15.42
N GLU A 91 -13.64 -7.28 -15.04
CA GLU A 91 -14.72 -7.71 -15.94
C GLU A 91 -15.59 -6.52 -16.37
N LYS A 92 -16.00 -5.66 -15.43
CA LYS A 92 -16.78 -4.45 -15.73
C LYS A 92 -16.08 -3.47 -16.67
N LEU A 93 -14.75 -3.40 -16.60
CA LEU A 93 -13.92 -2.52 -17.42
C LEU A 93 -13.35 -3.21 -18.66
N SER A 94 -13.75 -4.45 -18.94
CA SER A 94 -13.17 -5.28 -20.00
C SER A 94 -13.39 -4.72 -21.41
N SER A 95 -14.49 -4.00 -21.65
CA SER A 95 -14.78 -3.35 -22.92
C SER A 95 -13.92 -2.11 -23.19
N GLY A 96 -13.21 -1.59 -22.18
CA GLY A 96 -12.43 -0.37 -22.31
C GLY A 96 -13.28 0.86 -22.63
N VAL A 97 -12.66 1.85 -23.27
CA VAL A 97 -13.30 3.12 -23.65
C VAL A 97 -13.11 3.48 -25.13
N ASP A 98 -12.56 2.56 -25.93
CA ASP A 98 -12.19 2.83 -27.32
C ASP A 98 -13.39 3.21 -28.18
N ASP A 99 -14.56 2.61 -27.94
CA ASP A 99 -15.81 2.94 -28.63
C ASP A 99 -16.32 4.35 -28.34
N PHE A 100 -15.84 4.98 -27.26
CA PHE A 100 -16.18 6.34 -26.86
C PHE A 100 -15.08 7.35 -27.22
N ARG A 101 -13.99 6.90 -27.82
CA ARG A 101 -12.85 7.75 -28.16
C ARG A 101 -13.20 8.63 -29.36
N GLN A 102 -13.18 9.94 -29.16
CA GLN A 102 -13.38 10.89 -30.26
C GLN A 102 -12.21 10.83 -31.26
N PRO A 103 -12.48 11.00 -32.57
CA PRO A 103 -11.41 11.13 -33.56
C PRO A 103 -10.50 12.32 -33.26
N GLU A 104 -9.18 12.12 -33.37
CA GLU A 104 -8.19 13.18 -33.19
C GLU A 104 -8.26 14.17 -34.36
N VAL A 105 -8.60 15.43 -34.08
CA VAL A 105 -8.63 16.49 -35.10
C VAL A 105 -7.22 17.06 -35.28
N ASN A 106 -6.55 16.69 -36.38
CA ASN A 106 -5.23 17.20 -36.72
C ASN A 106 -5.34 18.49 -37.56
N GLN A 107 -5.69 19.61 -36.90
CA GLN A 107 -5.78 20.91 -37.54
C GLN A 107 -4.44 21.66 -37.43
N LYS A 108 -3.97 22.23 -38.55
CA LYS A 108 -2.81 23.15 -38.54
C LYS A 108 -3.22 24.50 -37.95
N PHE A 109 -2.38 25.05 -37.09
CA PHE A 109 -2.58 26.40 -36.56
C PHE A 109 -2.67 27.43 -37.70
N ASN A 110 -3.69 28.28 -37.62
CA ASN A 110 -3.94 29.37 -38.53
C ASN A 110 -3.81 30.71 -37.77
N THR A 111 -3.15 31.70 -38.38
CA THR A 111 -2.94 33.02 -37.78
C THR A 111 -4.10 33.99 -38.05
N ARG A 112 -5.01 33.65 -38.97
CA ARG A 112 -6.19 34.47 -39.30
C ARG A 112 -7.38 34.06 -38.44
N TRP A 113 -7.94 35.02 -37.69
CA TRP A 113 -9.18 34.84 -36.93
C TRP A 113 -10.42 34.98 -37.82
N THR A 114 -11.24 33.93 -37.85
CA THR A 114 -12.58 33.97 -38.46
C THR A 114 -13.60 34.53 -37.49
N THR A 115 -14.72 35.03 -38.01
CA THR A 115 -15.84 35.50 -37.18
C THR A 115 -16.43 34.37 -36.33
N GLU A 116 -16.48 33.14 -36.84
CA GLU A 116 -16.93 31.97 -36.08
C GLU A 116 -16.01 31.68 -34.89
N GLU A 117 -14.68 31.64 -35.10
CA GLU A 117 -13.71 31.43 -34.01
C GLU A 117 -13.78 32.53 -32.95
N GLN A 118 -14.00 33.79 -33.36
CA GLN A 118 -14.20 34.90 -32.42
C GLN A 118 -15.45 34.72 -31.55
N LEU A 119 -16.55 34.24 -32.14
CA LEU A 119 -17.78 33.97 -31.41
C LEU A 119 -17.63 32.79 -30.44
N LEU A 120 -16.99 31.69 -30.88
CA LEU A 120 -16.70 30.53 -30.04
C LEU A 120 -15.79 30.88 -28.85
N ALA A 121 -14.82 31.79 -29.04
CA ALA A 121 -13.87 32.18 -27.99
C ALA A 121 -14.48 33.02 -26.86
N VAL A 122 -15.66 33.62 -27.06
CA VAL A 122 -16.35 34.47 -26.07
C VAL A 122 -17.37 33.67 -25.24
N GLN A 123 -17.72 32.46 -25.68
CA GLN A 123 -18.78 31.62 -25.10
C GLN A 123 -18.33 30.84 -23.87
#